data_AF-A0A146M8G3-F1
#
_entry.id   AF-A0A146M8G3-F1
#
_cell.length_a   1.000
_cell.length_b   1.000
_cell.length_c   1.000
_cell.angle_alpha   90.00
_cell.angle_beta   90.00
_cell.angle_gamma   90.00
#
_symmetry.space_group_name_H-M   'P 1'
#
loop_
_entity.id
_entity.type
_entity.pdbx_description
1 polymer ?
#
loop_
_entity_poly.entity_id
_entity_poly.type
_entity_poly.pdbx_seq_one_letter_code
_entity_poly.pdbx_strand_id
1 'polypeptide(L)'
;LGRYTNGIISILNQFRLCAPLAIANSMTRMLERSLITVSTTISHFYKREQQAMSIEERDTLTKMVVCFHDCLIPYFQRCLHSLFSPVEIAAFLSVPVFKLQEQYLVFFETDLISAPIQHLLPVTKLDISTLKISSDAATEDSGTADPANVMGSTTQSEPSPA
;
A
#
# COMPACT_ATOMS: atom_id res chain seq x y z
N LEU A 1 -3.11 0.32 -9.81
CA LEU A 1 -2.76 0.77 -8.44
C LEU A 1 -2.65 -0.39 -7.44
N GLY A 2 -3.66 -1.27 -7.30
CA GLY A 2 -3.62 -2.36 -6.30
C GLY A 2 -2.41 -3.32 -6.37
N ARG A 3 -1.97 -3.72 -7.58
CA ARG A 3 -0.74 -4.52 -7.72
C ARG A 3 0.52 -3.78 -7.24
N TYR A 4 0.60 -2.48 -7.53
CA TYR A 4 1.71 -1.63 -7.10
C TYR A 4 1.76 -1.52 -5.58
N THR A 5 0.63 -1.22 -4.93
CA THR A 5 0.55 -1.11 -3.47
C THR A 5 0.90 -2.42 -2.77
N ASN A 6 0.41 -3.55 -3.29
CA ASN A 6 0.71 -4.86 -2.73
C ASN A 6 2.19 -5.22 -2.86
N GLY A 7 2.83 -4.85 -3.98
CA GLY A 7 4.26 -5.00 -4.17
C GLY A 7 5.08 -4.20 -3.15
N ILE A 8 4.75 -2.92 -2.95
CA ILE A 8 5.42 -2.07 -1.96
C ILE A 8 5.25 -2.63 -0.54
N ILE A 9 4.04 -3.04 -0.15
CA ILE A 9 3.78 -3.62 1.18
C ILE A 9 4.58 -4.91 1.37
N SER A 10 4.64 -5.77 0.35
CA SER A 10 5.44 -7.01 0.41
C SER A 10 6.92 -6.71 0.65
N ILE A 11 7.48 -5.72 -0.05
CA ILE A 11 8.87 -5.27 0.14
C ILE A 11 9.07 -4.71 1.55
N LEU A 12 8.19 -3.82 2.02
CA LEU A 12 8.23 -3.26 3.37
C LEU A 12 8.19 -4.38 4.44
N ASN A 13 7.37 -5.40 4.23
CA ASN A 13 7.26 -6.53 5.15
C ASN A 13 8.56 -7.35 5.24
N GLN A 14 9.32 -7.48 4.14
CA GLN A 14 10.63 -8.14 4.16
C GLN A 14 11.67 -7.30 4.92
N PHE A 15 11.68 -5.98 4.72
CA PHE A 15 12.61 -5.09 5.43
C PHE A 15 12.38 -5.07 6.94
N ARG A 16 11.16 -5.31 7.42
CA ARG A 16 10.86 -5.33 8.87
C ARG A 16 11.73 -6.30 9.67
N LEU A 17 12.25 -7.36 9.05
CA LEU A 17 13.10 -8.35 9.72
C LEU A 17 14.55 -7.88 9.91
N CYS A 18 15.01 -6.90 9.13
CA CYS A 18 16.42 -6.50 9.08
C CYS A 18 16.65 -5.05 8.67
N ALA A 19 15.74 -4.12 9.03
CA ALA A 19 15.75 -2.74 8.54
C ALA A 19 17.00 -1.95 9.02
N PRO A 20 18.01 -1.71 8.15
CA PRO A 20 19.18 -0.95 8.55
C PRO A 20 18.84 0.54 8.50
N LEU A 21 19.09 1.26 9.60
CA LEU A 21 18.81 2.70 9.70
C LEU A 21 19.45 3.52 8.56
N ALA A 22 20.62 3.08 8.06
CA ALA A 22 21.33 3.74 6.97
C ALA A 22 20.55 3.77 5.64
N ILE A 23 19.61 2.84 5.42
CA ILE A 23 18.83 2.76 4.18
C ILE A 23 17.56 3.61 4.25
N ALA A 24 17.13 4.04 5.44
CA ALA A 24 15.86 4.72 5.66
C ALA A 24 15.64 5.90 4.69
N ASN A 25 16.64 6.77 4.53
CA ASN A 25 16.55 7.92 3.63
C ASN A 25 16.51 7.49 2.15
N SER A 26 17.37 6.54 1.74
CA SER A 26 17.38 6.02 0.36
C SER A 26 16.02 5.40 -0.01
N MET A 27 15.45 4.59 0.90
CA MET A 27 14.15 3.97 0.70
C MET A 27 13.03 5.01 0.63
N THR A 28 13.06 6.03 1.49
CA THR A 28 12.11 7.14 1.47
C THR A 28 12.12 7.83 0.11
N ARG A 29 13.30 8.19 -0.39
CA ARG A 29 13.45 8.86 -1.70
C ARG A 29 13.06 7.97 -2.87
N MET A 30 13.34 6.67 -2.81
CA MET A 30 12.89 5.73 -3.84
C MET A 30 11.37 5.62 -3.89
N LEU A 31 10.73 5.52 -2.72
CA LEU A 31 9.28 5.42 -2.62
C LEU A 31 8.60 6.71 -3.06
N GLU A 32 9.14 7.87 -2.66
CA GLU A 32 8.71 9.19 -3.12
C GLU A 32 8.77 9.33 -4.64
N ARG A 33 9.91 9.00 -5.26
CA ARG A 33 10.05 8.99 -6.73
C ARG A 33 9.05 8.06 -7.42
N SER A 34 8.78 6.91 -6.82
CA SER A 34 7.80 5.96 -7.35
C SER A 34 6.38 6.53 -7.29
N LEU A 35 6.01 7.16 -6.17
CA LEU A 35 4.72 7.85 -6.02
C LEU A 35 4.56 9.04 -6.98
N ILE A 36 5.62 9.84 -7.20
CA ILE A 36 5.65 10.91 -8.21
C ILE A 36 5.43 10.35 -9.62
N THR A 37 6.03 9.19 -9.92
CA THR A 37 5.84 8.53 -11.22
C THR A 37 4.39 8.09 -11.42
N VAL A 38 3.76 7.56 -10.36
CA VAL A 38 2.35 7.18 -10.36
C VAL A 38 1.46 8.40 -10.59
N SER A 39 1.66 9.50 -9.84
CA SER A 39 0.86 10.73 -10.00
C SER A 39 1.04 11.35 -11.38
N THR A 40 2.26 11.37 -11.92
CA THR A 40 2.54 11.84 -13.27
C THR A 40 1.83 10.98 -14.32
N THR A 41 1.85 9.66 -14.16
CA THR A 41 1.19 8.72 -15.08
C THR A 41 -0.34 8.92 -15.06
N ILE A 42 -0.92 9.12 -13.88
CA ILE A 42 -2.36 9.43 -13.74
C ILE A 42 -2.69 10.76 -14.43
N SER A 43 -1.86 11.79 -14.25
CA SER A 43 -2.02 13.10 -14.90
C SER A 43 -1.95 13.00 -16.43
N HIS A 44 -0.99 12.24 -16.96
CA HIS A 44 -0.86 12.00 -18.40
C HIS A 44 -2.05 11.21 -18.97
N PHE A 45 -2.50 10.18 -18.24
CA PHE A 45 -3.69 9.41 -18.59
C PHE A 45 -4.92 10.33 -18.69
N TYR A 46 -5.14 11.19 -17.69
CA TYR A 46 -6.25 12.13 -17.70
C TYR A 46 -6.19 13.08 -18.89
N LYS A 47 -5.04 13.73 -19.13
CA LYS A 47 -4.88 14.67 -20.26
C LYS A 47 -5.16 14.03 -21.62
N ARG A 48 -4.81 12.75 -21.77
CA ARG A 48 -5.01 11.99 -23.00
C ARG A 48 -6.46 11.58 -23.21
N GLU A 49 -7.11 11.07 -22.15
CA GLU A 49 -8.43 10.41 -22.28
C GLU A 49 -9.61 11.32 -21.89
N GLN A 50 -9.38 12.52 -21.32
CA GLN A 50 -10.44 13.39 -20.80
C GLN A 50 -11.52 13.77 -21.82
N GLN A 51 -11.22 13.76 -23.13
CA GLN A 51 -12.19 14.10 -24.19
C GLN A 51 -13.15 12.95 -24.53
N ALA A 52 -12.74 11.71 -24.27
CA ALA A 52 -13.53 10.50 -24.52
C ALA A 52 -14.20 9.96 -23.25
N MET A 53 -13.88 10.53 -22.09
CA MET A 53 -14.35 10.09 -20.78
C MET A 53 -15.77 10.60 -20.49
N SER A 54 -16.64 9.71 -20.03
CA SER A 54 -17.96 10.09 -19.53
C SER A 54 -17.87 10.89 -18.22
N ILE A 55 -18.97 11.54 -17.86
CA ILE A 55 -19.05 12.30 -16.59
C ILE A 55 -18.85 11.37 -15.38
N GLU A 56 -19.38 10.15 -15.44
CA GLU A 56 -19.30 9.14 -14.39
C GLU A 56 -17.87 8.60 -14.22
N GLU A 57 -17.18 8.32 -15.32
CA GLU A 57 -15.78 7.86 -15.29
C GLU A 57 -14.85 8.94 -14.74
N ARG A 58 -15.09 10.20 -15.11
CA ARG A 58 -14.30 11.33 -14.60
C ARG A 58 -14.49 11.53 -13.11
N ASP A 59 -15.71 11.43 -12.59
CA ASP A 59 -15.98 11.48 -11.15
C ASP A 59 -15.31 10.30 -10.41
N THR A 60 -15.35 9.10 -10.99
CA THR A 60 -14.67 7.92 -10.44
C THR A 60 -13.15 8.10 -10.42
N LEU A 61 -12.56 8.65 -11.48
CA LEU A 61 -11.14 8.96 -11.54
C LEU A 61 -10.75 10.02 -10.51
N THR A 62 -11.55 11.09 -10.36
CA THR A 62 -11.34 12.10 -9.33
C THR A 62 -11.35 11.48 -7.95
N LYS A 63 -12.35 10.66 -7.61
CA LYS A 63 -12.40 9.91 -6.32
C LYS A 63 -11.15 9.07 -6.09
N MET A 64 -10.66 8.38 -7.13
CA MET A 64 -9.43 7.60 -7.06
C MET A 64 -8.21 8.50 -6.77
N VAL A 65 -8.11 9.66 -7.44
CA VAL A 65 -7.03 10.64 -7.23
C VAL A 65 -7.06 11.18 -5.81
N VAL A 66 -8.24 11.50 -5.26
CA VAL A 66 -8.33 11.98 -3.89
C VAL A 66 -7.98 10.88 -2.89
N CYS A 67 -8.44 9.64 -3.10
CA CYS A 67 -8.05 8.51 -2.26
C CYS A 67 -6.53 8.26 -2.31
N PHE A 68 -5.90 8.40 -3.48
CA PHE A 68 -4.45 8.34 -3.61
C PHE A 68 -3.75 9.42 -2.76
N HIS A 69 -4.23 10.67 -2.81
CA HIS A 69 -3.63 11.77 -2.06
C HIS A 69 -3.89 11.69 -0.54
N ASP A 70 -5.16 11.58 -0.14
CA ASP A 70 -5.59 11.70 1.25
C ASP A 70 -5.42 10.41 2.06
N CYS A 71 -5.40 9.25 1.41
CA CYS A 71 -5.31 7.96 2.11
C CYS A 71 -3.98 7.26 1.83
N LEU A 72 -3.59 7.12 0.56
CA LEU A 72 -2.46 6.26 0.19
C LEU A 72 -1.10 6.85 0.58
N ILE A 73 -0.85 8.13 0.30
CA ILE A 73 0.40 8.81 0.68
C ILE A 73 0.63 8.75 2.20
N PRO A 74 -0.32 9.19 3.07
CA PRO A 74 -0.10 9.14 4.51
C PRO A 74 -0.02 7.71 5.05
N TYR A 75 -0.70 6.74 4.42
CA TYR A 75 -0.56 5.33 4.78
C TYR A 75 0.88 4.85 4.56
N PHE A 76 1.48 5.13 3.40
CA PHE A 76 2.87 4.76 3.14
C PHE A 76 3.85 5.46 4.10
N GLN A 77 3.59 6.72 4.45
CA GLN A 77 4.42 7.42 5.43
C GLN A 77 4.33 6.75 6.80
N ARG A 78 3.14 6.29 7.20
CA ARG A 78 2.96 5.53 8.44
C ARG A 78 3.67 4.19 8.41
N CYS A 79 3.62 3.47 7.30
CA CYS A 79 4.39 2.24 7.12
C CYS A 79 5.89 2.50 7.25
N LEU A 80 6.39 3.56 6.61
CA LEU A 80 7.80 3.96 6.67
C LEU A 80 8.23 4.29 8.10
N HIS A 81 7.46 5.08 8.85
CA HIS A 81 7.74 5.40 10.25
C HIS A 81 7.64 4.17 11.18
N SER A 82 6.82 3.18 10.82
CA SER A 82 6.74 1.93 11.56
C SER A 82 7.96 1.03 11.33
N LEU A 83 8.62 1.15 10.17
CA LEU A 83 9.89 0.45 9.90
C LEU A 83 11.08 1.21 10.46
N PHE A 84 11.08 2.53 10.34
CA PHE A 84 12.15 3.42 10.75
C PHE A 84 11.59 4.47 11.70
N SER A 85 11.72 4.25 13.00
CA SER A 85 11.22 5.21 13.99
C SER A 85 11.96 6.55 13.84
N PRO A 86 11.26 7.68 13.61
CA PRO A 86 11.89 8.99 13.54
C PRO A 86 12.67 9.34 14.81
N VAL A 87 12.24 8.79 15.96
CA VAL A 87 12.90 8.97 17.26
C VAL A 87 14.26 8.26 17.30
N GLU A 88 14.33 7.04 16.76
CA GLU A 88 15.58 6.26 16.73
C GLU A 88 16.60 6.89 15.77
N ILE A 89 16.12 7.40 14.63
CA ILE A 89 16.98 8.09 13.65
C ILE A 89 17.48 9.43 14.22
N ALA A 90 16.61 10.18 14.90
CA ALA A 90 16.98 11.42 15.59
C ALA A 90 18.04 11.17 16.68
N ALA A 91 17.87 10.10 17.47
CA ALA A 91 18.85 9.68 18.46
C ALA A 91 20.18 9.27 17.82
N PHE A 92 20.15 8.49 16.74
CA PHE A 92 21.34 8.07 16.00
C PHE A 92 22.13 9.25 15.41
N LEU A 93 21.42 10.25 14.86
CA LEU A 93 22.03 11.45 14.29
C LEU A 93 22.39 12.51 15.35
N SER A 94 21.98 12.33 16.62
CA SER A 94 22.09 13.32 17.69
C SER A 94 21.45 14.68 17.35
N VAL A 95 20.32 14.64 16.64
CA VAL A 95 19.60 15.82 16.11
C VAL A 95 18.12 15.73 16.54
N PRO A 96 17.45 16.84 16.89
CA PRO A 96 16.03 16.80 17.27
C PRO A 96 15.13 16.40 16.09
N VAL A 97 14.02 15.70 16.37
CA VAL A 97 13.08 15.19 15.35
C VAL A 97 12.53 16.30 14.42
N PHE A 98 12.35 17.52 14.93
CA PHE A 98 11.91 18.67 14.10
C PHE A 98 12.89 18.98 12.96
N LYS A 99 14.20 18.81 13.17
CA LYS A 99 15.21 19.01 12.14
C LYS A 99 15.19 17.91 11.08
N LEU A 100 14.76 16.69 11.44
CA LEU A 100 14.51 15.62 10.46
C LEU A 100 13.33 15.97 9.55
N GLN A 101 12.28 16.56 10.13
CA GLN A 101 11.11 17.02 9.37
C GLN A 101 11.46 18.18 8.42
N GLU A 102 12.22 19.18 8.87
CA GLU A 102 12.71 20.28 8.01
C GLU A 102 13.54 19.78 6.82
N GLN A 103 14.32 18.71 7.01
CA GLN A 103 15.18 18.16 5.95
C GLN A 103 14.49 17.06 5.12
N TYR A 104 13.21 16.78 5.36
CA TYR A 104 12.47 15.66 4.76
C TYR A 104 13.22 14.33 4.88
N LEU A 105 13.89 14.11 6.02
CA LEU A 105 14.56 12.85 6.32
C LEU A 105 13.54 11.87 6.87
N VAL A 106 13.20 10.86 6.05
CA VAL A 106 12.18 9.84 6.39
C VAL A 106 10.75 10.40 6.39
N PHE A 107 10.56 11.61 5.86
CA PHE A 107 9.25 12.20 5.61
C PHE A 107 9.05 12.38 4.10
N PHE A 108 7.81 12.19 3.62
CA PHE A 108 7.49 12.49 2.22
C PHE A 108 7.15 13.96 2.03
N GLU A 109 7.63 14.53 0.93
CA GLU A 109 7.19 15.82 0.47
C GLU A 109 5.89 15.66 -0.32
N THR A 110 4.76 15.72 0.39
CA THR A 110 3.43 15.45 -0.17
C THR A 110 3.09 16.42 -1.31
N ASP A 111 3.60 17.66 -1.25
CA ASP A 111 3.42 18.66 -2.29
C ASP A 111 4.11 18.25 -3.61
N LEU A 112 5.32 17.69 -3.56
CA LEU A 112 6.00 17.18 -4.76
C LEU A 112 5.27 15.98 -5.38
N ILE A 113 4.75 15.08 -4.55
CA ILE A 113 4.02 13.90 -5.00
C ILE A 113 2.70 14.30 -5.67
N SER A 114 2.01 15.31 -5.09
CA SER A 114 0.70 15.76 -5.54
C SER A 114 0.72 16.81 -6.66
N ALA A 115 1.85 17.50 -6.87
CA ALA A 115 1.98 18.52 -7.92
C ALA A 115 1.43 18.11 -9.30
N PRO A 116 1.69 16.88 -9.82
CA PRO A 116 1.17 16.47 -11.12
C PRO A 116 -0.34 16.31 -11.19
N ILE A 117 -0.99 16.04 -10.04
CA ILE A 117 -2.43 15.75 -9.91
C ILE A 117 -3.20 16.87 -9.20
N GLN A 118 -2.56 17.98 -8.85
CA GLN A 118 -3.17 19.05 -8.05
C GLN A 118 -4.41 19.66 -8.71
N HIS A 119 -4.41 19.77 -10.04
CA HIS A 119 -5.56 20.25 -10.83
C HIS A 119 -6.76 19.28 -10.87
N LEU A 120 -6.58 18.03 -10.45
CA LEU A 120 -7.60 16.98 -10.39
C LEU A 120 -8.21 16.82 -9.00
N LEU A 121 -7.58 17.40 -7.97
CA LEU A 121 -8.02 17.32 -6.60
C LEU A 121 -9.16 18.34 -6.36
N PRO A 122 -10.33 17.90 -5.90
CA PRO A 122 -11.35 18.80 -5.37
C PRO A 122 -10.77 19.58 -4.20
N VAL A 123 -11.20 20.82 -4.02
CA VAL A 123 -10.82 21.66 -2.85
C VAL A 123 -11.31 21.04 -1.53
N THR A 124 -12.26 20.10 -1.62
CA THR A 124 -12.86 19.40 -0.48
C THR A 124 -12.09 18.12 -0.17
N LYS A 125 -11.47 18.07 1.02
CA LYS A 125 -10.90 16.83 1.60
C LYS A 125 -11.95 15.73 1.62
N LEU A 126 -11.55 14.50 1.26
CA LEU A 126 -12.44 13.34 1.40
C LEU A 126 -12.67 13.04 2.89
N ASP A 127 -13.94 12.92 3.27
CA ASP A 127 -14.33 12.41 4.58
C ASP A 127 -14.26 10.87 4.55
N ILE A 128 -13.12 10.34 5.02
CA ILE A 128 -12.75 8.90 5.00
C ILE A 128 -13.86 8.01 5.61
N SER A 129 -14.66 8.58 6.52
CA SER A 129 -15.82 7.96 7.16
C SER A 129 -16.88 7.41 6.20
N THR A 130 -16.92 7.93 4.96
CA THR A 130 -17.90 7.52 3.93
C THR A 130 -17.41 6.37 3.04
N LEU A 131 -16.12 6.02 3.08
CA LEU A 131 -15.59 4.87 2.36
C LEU A 131 -15.91 3.59 3.13
N LYS A 132 -17.11 3.05 2.92
CA LYS A 132 -17.45 1.69 3.36
C LYS A 132 -16.54 0.70 2.63
N ILE A 133 -15.43 0.34 3.25
CA ILE A 133 -14.67 -0.85 2.90
C ILE A 133 -15.54 -2.03 3.35
N SER A 134 -16.36 -2.54 2.43
CA SER A 134 -17.02 -3.82 2.61
C SER A 134 -15.94 -4.90 2.64
N SER A 135 -15.47 -5.19 3.84
CA SER A 135 -14.83 -6.46 4.16
C SER A 135 -15.91 -7.53 4.12
N ASP A 136 -16.19 -8.03 2.92
CA ASP A 136 -17.00 -9.22 2.76
C ASP A 136 -16.20 -10.25 1.95
N ALA A 137 -15.55 -11.15 2.67
CA ALA A 137 -14.99 -12.38 2.15
C ALA A 137 -15.09 -13.46 3.24
N ALA A 138 -16.18 -14.21 3.13
CA ALA A 138 -16.40 -15.60 3.55
C ALA A 138 -16.45 -15.89 5.06
N THR A 139 -17.67 -15.80 5.59
CA THR A 139 -18.15 -16.80 6.56
C THR A 139 -18.53 -18.05 5.76
N GLU A 140 -17.82 -19.17 5.94
CA GLU A 140 -18.36 -20.50 5.64
C GLU A 140 -18.70 -21.16 6.98
N ASP A 141 -20.01 -21.24 7.24
CA ASP A 141 -20.63 -22.08 8.25
C ASP A 141 -20.81 -23.51 7.69
N SER A 142 -20.56 -24.49 8.55
CA SER A 142 -21.18 -25.82 8.63
C SER A 142 -20.17 -26.97 8.73
N GLY A 143 -20.10 -27.55 9.93
CA GLY A 143 -19.47 -28.86 10.13
C GLY A 143 -19.26 -29.21 11.61
N THR A 144 -20.34 -29.32 12.38
CA THR A 144 -20.29 -29.99 13.70
C THR A 144 -20.47 -31.50 13.56
N ALA A 145 -19.74 -32.23 14.42
CA ALA A 145 -19.92 -33.62 14.86
C ALA A 145 -19.18 -34.76 14.11
N ASP A 146 -18.03 -35.15 14.67
CA ASP A 146 -17.58 -36.55 14.86
C ASP A 146 -18.50 -37.29 15.87
N PRO A 147 -18.41 -38.63 16.12
CA PRO A 147 -17.57 -39.70 15.52
C PRO A 147 -18.32 -41.04 15.23
N ALA A 148 -17.80 -41.93 14.36
CA ALA A 148 -18.02 -43.39 14.44
C ALA A 148 -17.13 -44.24 13.49
N ASN A 149 -16.06 -44.78 14.07
CA ASN A 149 -15.40 -46.08 13.83
C ASN A 149 -16.07 -47.11 12.88
N VAL A 150 -15.38 -47.56 11.81
CA VAL A 150 -15.20 -48.99 11.40
C VAL A 150 -13.98 -49.15 10.45
N MET A 151 -12.91 -49.76 10.99
CA MET A 151 -12.03 -50.84 10.44
C MET A 151 -12.01 -51.16 8.93
N GLY A 152 -10.83 -51.24 8.28
CA GLY A 152 -10.68 -51.89 6.96
C GLY A 152 -9.36 -51.74 6.17
N SER A 153 -8.28 -52.29 6.71
CA SER A 153 -7.08 -52.92 6.09
C SER A 153 -6.82 -52.95 4.55
N THR A 154 -5.53 -52.77 4.21
CA THR A 154 -4.68 -53.49 3.21
C THR A 154 -4.39 -52.90 1.81
N THR A 155 -3.20 -52.29 1.74
CA THR A 155 -2.07 -52.46 0.80
C THR A 155 -2.26 -53.20 -0.55
N GLN A 156 -2.02 -52.43 -1.62
CA GLN A 156 -1.36 -52.69 -2.91
C GLN A 156 -1.30 -54.14 -3.48
N SER A 157 -1.82 -54.25 -4.70
CA SER A 157 -1.74 -55.40 -5.60
C SER A 157 -0.50 -55.33 -6.51
N GLU A 158 0.29 -56.42 -6.50
CA GLU A 158 0.88 -57.13 -7.64
C GLU A 158 1.96 -56.44 -8.55
N PRO A 159 2.70 -57.18 -9.42
CA PRO A 159 2.73 -58.64 -9.65
C PRO A 159 4.13 -59.30 -9.82
N SER A 160 4.14 -60.63 -9.72
CA SER A 160 5.14 -61.60 -10.26
C SER A 160 5.10 -61.61 -11.81
N PRO A 161 5.95 -62.31 -12.61
CA PRO A 161 6.81 -63.45 -12.27
C PRO A 161 8.22 -63.47 -12.92
N ALA A 162 8.94 -64.54 -12.55
CA ALA A 162 10.16 -65.14 -13.13
C ALA A 162 11.51 -64.52 -12.77
#